data_AF-A0A1C5JR31-F1
#
_entry.id   AF-A0A1C5JR31-F1
#
_cell.length_a   1.000
_cell.length_b   1.000
_cell.length_c   1.000
_cell.angle_alpha   90.00
_cell.angle_beta   90.00
_cell.angle_gamma   90.00
#
_symmetry.space_group_name_H-M   'P 1'
#
loop_
_entity.id
_entity.type
_entity.pdbx_description
1 polymer ?
#
loop_
_entity_poly.entity_id
_entity_poly.type
_entity_poly.pdbx_seq_one_letter_code
_entity_poly.pdbx_strand_id
1 'polypeptide(L)'
;MRPPSEPALAARRPGAVPGPGSGVDIGPGAIGPGPIAEPGPGAAAGPAGPIDPATAGPASTAAAGRLAVSGTRPVPALLGAAERHLRVGTPAELAYAVTRSHLDDGRCVGWYGPAAPGWRVAIDAERADAEIPPALARRFGPADFWARWTRAESLCKLAAVPVAAWWRRHGLAVPPDTPAVWRTLRVDDLVVTVAFAP
;
A
#
# COMPACT_ATOMS: atom_id res chain seq x y z
N MET A 1 -34.14 36.85 -67.08
CA MET A 1 -35.01 35.67 -66.83
C MET A 1 -34.25 34.44 -67.34
N ARG A 2 -34.27 33.33 -66.57
CA ARG A 2 -33.36 32.14 -66.54
C ARG A 2 -31.99 32.36 -65.84
N PRO A 3 -31.47 31.36 -65.10
CA PRO A 3 -31.63 31.25 -63.63
C PRO A 3 -30.28 31.17 -62.86
N PRO A 4 -30.27 31.15 -61.51
CA PRO A 4 -29.04 31.25 -60.71
C PRO A 4 -28.30 29.92 -60.55
N SER A 5 -26.98 29.97 -60.45
CA SER A 5 -26.10 28.83 -60.18
C SER A 5 -26.00 28.54 -58.67
N GLU A 6 -26.29 27.30 -58.29
CA GLU A 6 -26.11 26.74 -56.94
C GLU A 6 -24.63 26.45 -56.60
N PRO A 7 -24.30 26.30 -55.30
CA PRO A 7 -22.93 26.24 -54.78
C PRO A 7 -22.28 24.85 -54.84
N ALA A 8 -20.95 24.84 -54.97
CA ALA A 8 -20.13 23.64 -55.02
C ALA A 8 -20.11 22.87 -53.69
N LEU A 9 -20.44 21.59 -53.80
CA LEU A 9 -20.45 20.57 -52.77
C LEU A 9 -19.03 20.15 -52.35
N ALA A 10 -18.81 20.02 -51.05
CA ALA A 10 -17.57 19.61 -50.41
C ALA A 10 -17.09 18.21 -50.85
N ALA A 11 -15.80 18.11 -51.22
CA ALA A 11 -15.13 16.85 -51.50
C ALA A 11 -14.90 16.05 -50.20
N ARG A 12 -15.61 14.92 -50.07
CA ARG A 12 -15.31 13.84 -49.12
C ARG A 12 -14.08 13.06 -49.61
N ARG A 13 -13.09 12.86 -48.73
CA ARG A 13 -11.97 11.93 -48.95
C ARG A 13 -12.44 10.47 -48.77
N PRO A 14 -11.99 9.52 -49.62
CA PRO A 14 -12.26 8.10 -49.43
C PRO A 14 -11.29 7.44 -48.42
N GLY A 15 -11.78 6.33 -47.85
CA GLY A 15 -11.25 5.67 -46.67
C GLY A 15 -9.88 5.03 -46.81
N ALA A 16 -9.15 5.04 -45.70
CA ALA A 16 -8.04 4.13 -45.42
C ALA A 16 -8.56 3.03 -44.49
N VAL A 17 -8.43 1.79 -44.94
CA VAL A 17 -8.65 0.57 -44.14
C VAL A 17 -7.34 0.22 -43.45
N PRO A 18 -7.33 -0.09 -42.14
CA PRO A 18 -6.30 -0.92 -41.54
C PRO A 18 -6.83 -2.35 -41.34
N GLY A 19 -6.07 -3.33 -41.84
CA GLY A 19 -6.26 -4.76 -41.54
C GLY A 19 -5.88 -5.13 -40.10
N PRO A 20 -6.04 -6.41 -39.71
CA PRO A 20 -5.88 -6.86 -38.34
C PRO A 20 -4.39 -7.09 -38.02
N GLY A 21 -3.83 -6.27 -37.14
CA GLY A 21 -2.47 -6.40 -36.63
C GLY A 21 -2.48 -6.53 -35.11
N SER A 22 -2.06 -7.69 -34.62
CA SER A 22 -1.75 -7.94 -33.21
C SER A 22 -0.74 -6.93 -32.66
N GLY A 23 -0.97 -6.45 -31.43
CA GLY A 23 0.02 -5.67 -30.70
C GLY A 23 -0.51 -5.31 -29.32
N VAL A 24 -0.17 -6.13 -28.33
CA VAL A 24 -0.29 -5.81 -26.91
C VAL A 24 0.61 -4.61 -26.64
N ASP A 25 0.07 -3.53 -26.09
CA ASP A 25 0.89 -2.46 -25.51
C ASP A 25 0.28 -2.03 -24.17
N ILE A 26 0.97 -2.42 -23.11
CA ILE A 26 0.70 -2.06 -21.71
C ILE A 26 1.89 -1.23 -21.24
N GLY A 27 1.63 0.04 -20.94
CA GLY A 27 2.55 0.91 -20.20
C GLY A 27 1.96 2.31 -20.02
N PRO A 28 2.25 3.02 -18.90
CA PRO A 28 3.51 2.93 -18.17
C PRO A 28 3.36 2.66 -16.65
N GLY A 29 4.45 2.18 -16.03
CA GLY A 29 4.69 2.38 -14.58
C GLY A 29 4.50 1.17 -13.67
N ALA A 30 5.47 0.24 -13.69
CA ALA A 30 5.84 -0.69 -12.62
C ALA A 30 4.76 -1.66 -12.06
N ILE A 31 4.37 -2.64 -12.87
CA ILE A 31 3.95 -3.95 -12.36
C ILE A 31 5.19 -4.87 -12.36
N GLY A 32 5.73 -5.15 -11.18
CA GLY A 32 6.76 -6.16 -10.99
C GLY A 32 6.84 -6.59 -9.52
N PRO A 33 6.78 -7.90 -9.20
CA PRO A 33 7.09 -8.38 -7.88
C PRO A 33 8.61 -8.24 -7.65
N GLY A 34 9.00 -7.57 -6.57
CA GLY A 34 10.39 -7.62 -6.11
C GLY A 34 10.80 -9.07 -5.79
N PRO A 35 12.09 -9.42 -5.91
CA PRO A 35 12.54 -10.79 -5.68
C PRO A 35 12.26 -11.24 -4.24
N ILE A 36 11.73 -12.45 -4.12
CA ILE A 36 11.65 -13.20 -2.87
C ILE A 36 13.10 -13.51 -2.47
N ALA A 37 13.53 -13.03 -1.31
CA ALA A 37 14.81 -13.45 -0.74
C ALA A 37 14.74 -14.94 -0.40
N GLU A 38 15.58 -15.75 -1.03
CA GLU A 38 15.77 -17.15 -0.64
C GLU A 38 16.44 -17.22 0.75
N PRO A 39 16.00 -18.14 1.63
CA PRO A 39 16.73 -18.45 2.85
C PRO A 39 17.99 -19.25 2.51
N GLY A 40 19.16 -18.69 2.83
CA GLY A 40 20.44 -19.39 2.75
C GLY A 40 20.48 -20.65 3.65
N PRO A 41 21.33 -21.64 3.30
CA PRO A 41 21.32 -22.95 3.93
C PRO A 41 21.90 -22.93 5.35
N GLY A 42 21.37 -23.83 6.18
CA GLY A 42 21.66 -23.94 7.60
C GLY A 42 23.11 -24.23 7.96
N ALA A 43 23.48 -23.78 9.16
CA ALA A 43 24.66 -24.21 9.87
C ALA A 43 24.24 -24.95 11.16
N ALA A 44 24.40 -26.27 11.07
CA ALA A 44 24.70 -27.27 12.09
C ALA A 44 24.46 -26.98 13.58
N ALA A 45 23.74 -27.94 14.18
CA ALA A 45 23.68 -28.21 15.61
C ALA A 45 24.96 -28.87 16.17
N GLY A 46 25.21 -28.64 17.46
CA GLY A 46 25.91 -29.56 18.37
C GLY A 46 26.92 -28.89 19.32
N PRO A 47 27.25 -29.48 20.49
CA PRO A 47 26.44 -30.28 21.40
C PRO A 47 26.38 -29.69 22.83
N ALA A 48 25.49 -30.27 23.64
CA ALA A 48 25.31 -30.03 25.06
C ALA A 48 26.49 -30.57 25.91
N GLY A 49 26.84 -29.84 26.96
CA GLY A 49 27.66 -30.28 28.08
C GLY A 49 26.97 -29.96 29.42
N PRO A 50 27.20 -30.73 30.49
CA PRO A 50 26.31 -30.79 31.65
C PRO A 50 26.62 -29.71 32.68
N ILE A 51 25.60 -29.25 33.40
CA ILE A 51 25.77 -28.56 34.68
C ILE A 51 24.82 -29.19 35.68
N ASP A 52 25.40 -29.88 36.67
CA ASP A 52 24.69 -30.54 37.76
C ASP A 52 24.12 -29.56 38.80
N PRO A 53 23.18 -30.02 39.66
CA PRO A 53 22.27 -29.17 40.42
C PRO A 53 22.65 -29.00 41.89
N ALA A 54 22.49 -27.77 42.41
CA ALA A 54 22.19 -27.40 43.81
C ALA A 54 22.07 -25.86 43.81
N THR A 55 21.12 -25.18 44.45
CA THR A 55 20.62 -25.35 45.82
C THR A 55 19.27 -24.63 45.94
N ALA A 56 18.32 -25.25 46.63
CA ALA A 56 17.04 -24.65 47.00
C ALA A 56 17.22 -23.62 48.15
N GLY A 57 16.47 -22.52 48.10
CA GLY A 57 16.31 -21.53 49.17
C GLY A 57 15.46 -20.33 48.71
N PRO A 58 14.74 -19.64 49.61
CA PRO A 58 13.28 -19.78 49.67
C PRO A 58 12.49 -18.66 48.97
N ALA A 59 11.21 -18.97 48.77
CA ALA A 59 10.17 -18.12 48.20
C ALA A 59 10.12 -16.73 48.87
N SER A 60 10.27 -15.69 48.05
CA SER A 60 9.87 -14.33 48.39
C SER A 60 8.66 -13.96 47.55
N THR A 61 7.51 -13.98 48.20
CA THR A 61 6.22 -13.55 47.67
C THR A 61 6.23 -12.04 47.55
N ALA A 62 6.86 -11.50 46.50
CA ALA A 62 6.71 -10.10 46.14
C ALA A 62 5.42 -9.94 45.33
N ALA A 63 4.42 -9.38 45.99
CA ALA A 63 3.12 -9.08 45.46
C ALA A 63 3.19 -8.34 44.12
N ALA A 64 2.35 -8.81 43.20
CA ALA A 64 2.12 -8.27 41.89
C ALA A 64 1.71 -6.78 41.94
N GLY A 65 2.70 -5.89 41.82
CA GLY A 65 2.49 -4.52 41.36
C GLY A 65 2.32 -4.50 39.84
N ARG A 66 1.27 -5.17 39.31
CA ARG A 66 0.80 -4.85 37.96
C ARG A 66 0.18 -3.47 38.05
N LEU A 67 0.98 -2.44 37.78
CA LEU A 67 0.43 -1.21 37.21
C LEU A 67 -0.28 -1.66 35.94
N ALA A 68 -1.60 -1.80 36.04
CA ALA A 68 -2.46 -1.91 34.89
C ALA A 68 -2.25 -0.61 34.09
N VAL A 69 -1.31 -0.65 33.13
CA VAL A 69 -1.34 0.26 32.00
C VAL A 69 -2.69 -0.02 31.37
N SER A 70 -3.65 0.89 31.58
CA SER A 70 -4.94 0.87 30.90
C SER A 70 -4.70 0.54 29.43
N GLY A 71 -5.11 -0.67 29.07
CA GLY A 71 -4.71 -1.37 27.85
C GLY A 71 -5.24 -0.65 26.62
N THR A 72 -4.49 0.33 26.16
CA THR A 72 -4.69 0.83 24.81
C THR A 72 -4.21 -0.29 23.91
N ARG A 73 -5.11 -0.90 23.14
CA ARG A 73 -4.68 -1.80 22.06
C ARG A 73 -3.64 -1.01 21.26
N PRO A 74 -2.41 -1.49 21.10
CA PRO A 74 -1.33 -0.67 20.58
C PRO A 74 -1.66 -0.10 19.20
N VAL A 75 -2.37 -0.87 18.37
CA VAL A 75 -2.72 -0.47 17.00
C VAL A 75 -3.67 0.73 16.92
N PRO A 76 -4.83 0.80 17.62
CA PRO A 76 -5.64 2.02 17.66
C PRO A 76 -4.88 3.29 18.08
N ALA A 77 -4.00 3.22 19.09
CA ALA A 77 -3.17 4.36 19.47
C ALA A 77 -2.18 4.74 18.35
N LEU A 78 -1.52 3.74 17.74
CA LEU A 78 -0.59 3.96 16.64
C LEU A 78 -1.28 4.58 15.42
N LEU A 79 -2.49 4.14 15.08
CA LEU A 79 -3.29 4.75 14.03
C LEU A 79 -3.71 6.18 14.39
N GLY A 80 -4.11 6.43 15.65
CA GLY A 80 -4.43 7.76 16.15
C GLY A 80 -3.24 8.74 16.09
N ALA A 81 -2.02 8.23 16.26
CA ALA A 81 -0.78 9.00 16.19
C ALA A 81 -0.02 8.87 14.86
N ALA A 82 -0.62 8.27 13.83
CA ALA A 82 0.08 7.85 12.61
C ALA A 82 0.96 8.92 11.95
N GLU A 83 0.49 10.16 11.90
CA GLU A 83 1.21 11.30 11.33
C GLU A 83 2.60 11.51 11.96
N ARG A 84 2.74 11.25 13.27
CA ARG A 84 4.03 11.39 13.99
C ARG A 84 5.06 10.34 13.60
N HIS A 85 4.61 9.28 12.93
CA HIS A 85 5.42 8.13 12.53
C HIS A 85 5.67 8.07 11.03
N LEU A 86 5.08 9.00 10.27
CA LEU A 86 5.32 9.13 8.84
C LEU A 86 6.44 10.15 8.58
N ARG A 87 7.26 9.85 7.58
CA ARG A 87 8.27 10.77 7.07
C ARG A 87 8.24 10.75 5.55
N VAL A 88 8.44 11.92 4.94
CA VAL A 88 8.61 12.09 3.50
C VAL A 88 10.07 12.44 3.24
N GLY A 89 10.66 11.85 2.21
CA GLY A 89 12.05 12.07 1.83
C GLY A 89 12.39 11.32 0.56
N THR A 90 13.67 11.09 0.31
CA THR A 90 14.17 10.23 -0.77
C THR A 90 14.19 8.77 -0.34
N PRO A 91 14.18 7.80 -1.28
CA PRO A 91 14.30 6.38 -0.95
C PRO A 91 15.55 6.03 -0.12
N ALA A 92 16.64 6.76 -0.33
CA ALA A 92 17.91 6.59 0.39
C ALA A 92 17.81 7.06 1.85
N GLU A 93 17.25 8.24 2.09
CA GLU A 93 17.04 8.77 3.46
C GLU A 93 16.12 7.87 4.28
N LEU A 94 15.15 7.23 3.62
CA LEU A 94 14.14 6.39 4.25
C LEU A 94 14.50 4.90 4.29
N ALA A 95 15.76 4.53 4.03
CA ALA A 95 16.19 3.12 3.93
C ALA A 95 15.87 2.26 5.16
N TYR A 96 15.76 2.87 6.34
CA TYR A 96 15.46 2.19 7.62
C TYR A 96 13.98 2.24 8.03
N ALA A 97 13.09 2.74 7.17
CA ALA A 97 11.65 2.68 7.44
C ALA A 97 11.19 1.22 7.48
N VAL A 98 10.26 0.90 8.39
CA VAL A 98 9.67 -0.45 8.53
C VAL A 98 8.95 -0.86 7.26
N THR A 99 8.29 0.09 6.61
CA THR A 99 7.67 -0.07 5.29
C THR A 99 7.69 1.28 4.57
N ARG A 100 7.66 1.23 3.23
CA ARG A 100 7.81 2.39 2.35
C ARG A 100 6.76 2.39 1.26
N SER A 101 6.34 3.58 0.83
CA SER A 101 5.65 3.79 -0.45
C SER A 101 6.46 4.77 -1.30
N HIS A 102 6.57 4.50 -2.60
CA HIS A 102 7.35 5.31 -3.54
C HIS A 102 6.40 6.10 -4.43
N LEU A 103 6.74 7.35 -4.67
CA LEU A 103 5.96 8.26 -5.49
C LEU A 103 6.60 8.40 -6.88
N ASP A 104 5.78 8.79 -7.85
CA ASP A 104 6.18 8.97 -9.26
C ASP A 104 7.16 10.14 -9.48
N ASP A 105 7.19 11.10 -8.56
CA ASP A 105 8.10 12.25 -8.54
C ASP A 105 9.46 11.96 -7.86
N GLY A 106 9.71 10.70 -7.49
CA GLY A 106 10.95 10.26 -6.87
C GLY A 106 11.01 10.40 -5.35
N ARG A 107 9.99 11.00 -4.71
CA ARG A 107 9.84 10.99 -3.25
C ARG A 107 9.45 9.59 -2.76
N CYS A 108 9.60 9.41 -1.46
CA CYS A 108 9.23 8.21 -0.72
C CYS A 108 8.57 8.62 0.60
N VAL A 109 7.58 7.85 1.02
CA VAL A 109 6.98 7.92 2.36
C VAL A 109 7.41 6.69 3.15
N GLY A 110 7.85 6.87 4.39
CA GLY A 110 8.31 5.80 5.27
C GLY A 110 7.58 5.78 6.61
N TRP A 111 7.27 4.57 7.09
CA TRP A 111 6.71 4.34 8.43
C TRP A 111 7.82 4.01 9.45
N TYR A 112 7.82 4.74 10.57
CA TYR A 112 8.76 4.60 11.70
C TYR A 112 8.05 4.34 13.04
N GLY A 113 6.79 3.94 13.02
CA GLY A 113 6.10 3.58 14.24
C GLY A 113 6.67 2.30 14.86
N PRO A 114 6.57 2.13 16.19
CA PRO A 114 7.05 0.93 16.86
C PRO A 114 6.36 -0.32 16.33
N ALA A 115 7.03 -1.46 16.45
CA ALA A 115 6.44 -2.76 16.15
C ALA A 115 5.22 -3.00 17.04
N ALA A 116 4.17 -3.56 16.44
CA ALA A 116 2.99 -4.04 17.15
C ALA A 116 3.00 -5.58 17.08
N PRO A 117 3.38 -6.30 18.15
CA PRO A 117 3.49 -7.76 18.12
C PRO A 117 2.20 -8.42 17.65
N GLY A 118 2.32 -9.39 16.73
CA GLY A 118 1.17 -10.06 16.11
C GLY A 118 0.39 -9.20 15.11
N TRP A 119 0.96 -8.08 14.65
CA TRP A 119 0.41 -7.25 13.59
C TRP A 119 1.49 -6.91 12.56
N ARG A 120 1.07 -6.89 11.30
CA ARG A 120 1.83 -6.37 10.16
C ARG A 120 1.34 -4.98 9.82
N VAL A 121 2.22 -4.15 9.28
CA VAL A 121 1.91 -2.78 8.86
C VAL A 121 2.23 -2.60 7.38
N ALA A 122 1.36 -1.90 6.67
CA ALA A 122 1.61 -1.43 5.33
C ALA A 122 1.21 0.04 5.21
N ILE A 123 1.92 0.76 4.35
CA ILE A 123 1.53 2.10 3.95
C ILE A 123 1.39 2.17 2.43
N ASP A 124 0.57 3.10 1.99
CA ASP A 124 0.57 3.56 0.62
C ASP A 124 0.30 5.06 0.55
N ALA A 125 0.89 5.72 -0.44
CA ALA A 125 0.86 7.16 -0.58
C ALA A 125 0.71 7.54 -2.05
N GLU A 126 -0.11 8.56 -2.31
CA GLU A 126 -0.30 9.13 -3.63
C GLU A 126 -0.33 10.65 -3.52
N ARG A 127 0.15 11.34 -4.55
CA ARG A 127 0.00 12.79 -4.65
C ARG A 127 -1.48 13.14 -4.74
N ALA A 128 -1.92 14.03 -3.86
CA ALA A 128 -3.34 14.36 -3.74
C ALA A 128 -3.92 15.08 -4.95
N ASP A 129 -3.07 15.79 -5.69
CA ASP A 129 -3.39 16.56 -6.89
C ASP A 129 -3.04 15.82 -8.18
N ALA A 130 -2.55 14.58 -8.09
CA ALA A 130 -2.27 13.78 -9.28
C ALA A 130 -3.53 13.59 -10.12
N GLU A 131 -3.36 13.67 -11.44
CA GLU A 131 -4.42 13.39 -12.38
C GLU A 131 -4.86 11.93 -12.25
N ILE A 132 -6.16 11.71 -12.05
CA ILE A 132 -6.71 10.35 -12.03
C ILE A 132 -6.76 9.85 -13.47
N PRO A 133 -6.09 8.73 -13.81
CA PRO A 133 -6.12 8.22 -15.17
C PRO A 133 -7.57 8.01 -15.66
N PRO A 134 -7.95 8.51 -16.85
CA PRO A 134 -9.36 8.50 -17.28
C PRO A 134 -10.03 7.14 -17.27
N ALA A 135 -9.29 6.07 -17.55
CA ALA A 135 -9.80 4.69 -17.46
C ALA A 135 -10.17 4.30 -16.03
N LEU A 136 -9.38 4.71 -15.04
CA LEU A 136 -9.65 4.46 -13.62
C LEU A 136 -10.77 5.36 -13.10
N ALA A 137 -10.80 6.62 -13.52
CA ALA A 137 -11.88 7.54 -13.20
C ALA A 137 -13.24 7.02 -13.71
N ARG A 138 -13.31 6.53 -14.96
CA ARG A 138 -14.53 5.89 -15.51
C ARG A 138 -14.94 4.65 -14.74
N ARG A 139 -13.97 3.86 -14.29
CA ARG A 139 -14.24 2.57 -13.64
C ARG A 139 -14.64 2.71 -12.17
N PHE A 140 -13.99 3.61 -11.42
CA PHE A 140 -14.13 3.69 -9.96
C PHE A 140 -14.75 5.00 -9.48
N GLY A 141 -14.99 5.96 -10.38
CA GLY A 141 -15.42 7.31 -10.05
C GLY A 141 -14.30 8.17 -9.47
N PRO A 142 -14.34 9.51 -9.63
CA PRO A 142 -13.27 10.40 -9.17
C PRO A 142 -13.35 10.77 -7.68
N ALA A 143 -14.52 10.65 -7.06
CA ALA A 143 -14.73 11.06 -5.68
C ALA A 143 -13.80 10.29 -4.72
N ASP A 144 -13.02 11.03 -3.91
CA ASP A 144 -12.05 10.49 -2.96
C ASP A 144 -11.15 9.39 -3.53
N PHE A 145 -10.83 9.45 -4.83
CA PHE A 145 -10.17 8.35 -5.54
C PHE A 145 -8.86 7.96 -4.87
N TRP A 146 -7.96 8.90 -4.62
CA TRP A 146 -6.65 8.63 -4.00
C TRP A 146 -6.76 8.07 -2.58
N ALA A 147 -7.78 8.46 -1.82
CA ALA A 147 -8.03 7.92 -0.48
C ALA A 147 -8.52 6.47 -0.53
N ARG A 148 -9.35 6.13 -1.53
CA ARG A 148 -9.81 4.74 -1.75
C ARG A 148 -8.72 3.87 -2.35
N TRP A 149 -7.92 4.43 -3.26
CA TRP A 149 -6.79 3.78 -3.92
C TRP A 149 -5.71 3.37 -2.92
N THR A 150 -5.14 4.33 -2.17
CA THR A 150 -4.08 4.06 -1.18
C THR A 150 -4.52 3.08 -0.09
N ARG A 151 -5.81 3.08 0.25
CA ARG A 151 -6.40 2.10 1.15
C ARG A 151 -6.42 0.71 0.54
N ALA A 152 -6.94 0.56 -0.68
CA ALA A 152 -6.96 -0.73 -1.36
C ALA A 152 -5.53 -1.28 -1.55
N GLU A 153 -4.58 -0.45 -1.97
CA GLU A 153 -3.15 -0.75 -2.09
C GLU A 153 -2.55 -1.26 -0.77
N SER A 154 -2.78 -0.56 0.34
CA SER A 154 -2.27 -0.96 1.66
C SER A 154 -2.81 -2.34 2.08
N LEU A 155 -4.10 -2.60 1.81
CA LEU A 155 -4.71 -3.89 2.10
C LEU A 155 -4.22 -5.01 1.16
N CYS A 156 -3.96 -4.70 -0.10
CA CYS A 156 -3.33 -5.62 -1.05
C CYS A 156 -1.95 -6.05 -0.57
N LYS A 157 -1.13 -5.09 -0.09
CA LYS A 157 0.20 -5.34 0.50
C LYS A 157 0.09 -6.27 1.72
N LEU A 158 -0.86 -6.03 2.62
CA LEU A 158 -1.08 -6.89 3.80
C LEU A 158 -1.63 -8.28 3.44
N ALA A 159 -2.46 -8.40 2.41
CA ALA A 159 -3.04 -9.66 1.97
C ALA A 159 -2.12 -10.46 1.01
N ALA A 160 -0.99 -9.88 0.59
CA ALA A 160 -0.14 -10.41 -0.48
C ALA A 160 -0.92 -10.71 -1.78
N VAL A 161 -1.87 -9.83 -2.12
CA VAL A 161 -2.70 -9.95 -3.32
C VAL A 161 -2.34 -8.83 -4.30
N PRO A 162 -2.16 -9.11 -5.61
CA PRO A 162 -1.96 -8.05 -6.59
C PRO A 162 -3.16 -7.09 -6.64
N VAL A 163 -2.92 -5.77 -6.72
CA VAL A 163 -3.98 -4.76 -6.82
C VAL A 163 -4.94 -5.06 -7.97
N ALA A 164 -4.40 -5.62 -9.07
CA ALA A 164 -5.17 -6.01 -10.23
C ALA A 164 -6.15 -7.19 -9.99
N ALA A 165 -5.86 -8.05 -9.02
CA ALA A 165 -6.78 -9.11 -8.58
C ALA A 165 -7.82 -8.53 -7.61
N TRP A 166 -7.39 -7.69 -6.66
CA TRP A 166 -8.27 -7.04 -5.68
C TRP A 166 -9.38 -6.24 -6.34
N TRP A 167 -9.03 -5.29 -7.21
CA TRP A 167 -10.01 -4.37 -7.79
C TRP A 167 -10.98 -5.02 -8.80
N ARG A 168 -10.68 -6.24 -9.28
CA ARG A 168 -11.58 -7.03 -10.13
C ARG A 168 -12.69 -7.65 -9.30
N ARG A 169 -12.39 -7.98 -8.04
CA ARG A 169 -13.32 -8.62 -7.10
C ARG A 169 -14.05 -7.60 -6.23
N HIS A 170 -13.37 -6.54 -5.81
CA HIS A 170 -13.85 -5.62 -4.77
C HIS A 170 -13.92 -4.15 -5.22
N GLY A 171 -13.47 -3.84 -6.43
CA GLY A 171 -13.20 -2.45 -6.82
C GLY A 171 -12.21 -1.79 -5.85
N LEU A 172 -12.47 -0.54 -5.46
CA LEU A 172 -11.70 0.14 -4.40
C LEU A 172 -12.39 0.07 -3.03
N ALA A 173 -13.39 -0.80 -2.87
CA ALA A 173 -14.03 -1.02 -1.59
C ALA A 173 -13.20 -1.94 -0.70
N VAL A 174 -13.43 -1.85 0.61
CA VAL A 174 -12.88 -2.76 1.60
C VAL A 174 -13.97 -3.77 1.99
N PRO A 175 -13.75 -5.08 1.80
CA PRO A 175 -14.70 -6.09 2.28
C PRO A 175 -14.93 -5.95 3.80
N PRO A 176 -16.18 -6.08 4.29
CA PRO A 176 -16.50 -5.87 5.71
C PRO A 176 -15.75 -6.82 6.64
N ASP A 177 -15.45 -8.03 6.19
CA ASP A 177 -14.74 -9.06 6.96
C ASP A 177 -13.21 -8.94 6.85
N THR A 178 -12.68 -7.87 6.26
CA THR A 178 -11.24 -7.66 6.17
C THR A 178 -10.68 -7.49 7.58
N PRO A 179 -9.79 -8.36 8.07
CA PRO A 179 -9.24 -8.27 9.42
C PRO A 179 -8.12 -7.22 9.46
N ALA A 180 -8.44 -5.98 9.10
CA ALA A 180 -7.50 -4.87 9.07
C ALA A 180 -8.14 -3.61 9.64
N VAL A 181 -7.32 -2.77 10.25
CA VAL A 181 -7.68 -1.42 10.66
C VAL A 181 -6.76 -0.45 9.94
N TRP A 182 -7.30 0.69 9.53
CA TRP A 182 -6.53 1.66 8.76
C TRP A 182 -6.94 3.09 9.12
N ARG A 183 -6.08 4.02 8.74
CA ARG A 183 -6.36 5.45 8.72
C ARG A 183 -5.81 6.03 7.43
N THR A 184 -6.64 6.78 6.72
CA THR A 184 -6.22 7.61 5.60
C THR A 184 -6.11 9.05 6.09
N LEU A 185 -4.99 9.72 5.81
CA LEU A 185 -4.72 11.10 6.22
C LEU A 185 -4.06 11.90 5.09
N ARG A 186 -4.05 13.22 5.25
CA ARG A 186 -3.21 14.11 4.44
C ARG A 186 -1.90 14.36 5.16
N VAL A 187 -0.80 14.30 4.42
CA VAL A 187 0.54 14.70 4.87
C VAL A 187 1.10 15.58 3.75
N ASP A 188 1.22 16.88 4.01
CA ASP A 188 1.54 17.87 2.97
C ASP A 188 0.61 17.74 1.74
N ASP A 189 1.17 17.52 0.56
CA ASP A 189 0.47 17.31 -0.71
C ASP A 189 0.08 15.85 -0.96
N LEU A 190 0.28 14.95 0.01
CA LEU A 190 0.05 13.51 -0.15
C LEU A 190 -1.24 13.06 0.54
N VAL A 191 -1.89 12.06 -0.06
CA VAL A 191 -2.86 11.20 0.60
C VAL A 191 -2.13 9.93 1.02
N VAL A 192 -2.11 9.61 2.31
CA VAL A 192 -1.42 8.44 2.84
C VAL A 192 -2.41 7.56 3.59
N THR A 193 -2.42 6.26 3.31
CA THR A 193 -3.08 5.28 4.16
C THR A 193 -2.05 4.48 4.94
N VAL A 194 -2.26 4.36 6.26
CA VAL A 194 -1.56 3.42 7.13
C VAL A 194 -2.53 2.34 7.53
N ALA A 195 -2.18 1.08 7.29
CA ALA A 195 -3.01 -0.07 7.61
C ALA A 195 -2.25 -1.10 8.45
N PHE A 196 -2.98 -1.75 9.35
CA PHE A 196 -2.51 -2.87 10.16
C PHE A 196 -3.43 -4.07 10.00
N ALA A 197 -2.87 -5.27 9.91
CA ALA A 197 -3.59 -6.54 9.97
C ALA A 197 -2.84 -7.54 10.85
N PRO A 198 -3.52 -8.50 11.52
CA PRO A 198 -2.86 -9.59 12.22
C PRO A 198 -1.94 -10.45 11.33
#